data_AF-A0A920M5C2-F1
#
_entry.id   AF-A0A920M5C2-F1
#
_cell.length_a   1.000
_cell.length_b   1.000
_cell.length_c   1.000
_cell.angle_alpha   90.00
_cell.angle_beta   90.00
_cell.angle_gamma   90.00
#
_symmetry.space_group_name_H-M   'P 1'
#
loop_
_entity.id
_entity.type
_entity.pdbx_description
1 polymer ?
#
loop_
_entity_poly.entity_id
_entity_poly.type
_entity_poly.pdbx_seq_one_letter_code
_entity_poly.pdbx_strand_id
1 'polypeptide(L)'
;MLGIQGPNAKKKINSITNNSLANLGRYRHKEINLEGLCFCCQNWITGEDGVEIIFQNSHANAIWDNLHKLSINPCGLGARDLLRIEAGLHLYGHEITKESNPYNIGLGRLLETSSKNYINYEYINGDKIKEGKDVLVGLIIKDRGIAREGNEIYINDKIIGKITSGTHSPRIKSAIAIGKLNKKFNNSKNTVKIKVREKYLEAEIIKLPFYRRKK
;
A
#
# COMPACT_ATOMS: atom_id res chain seq x y z
N MET A 1 9.66 13.15 10.71
CA MET A 1 9.95 12.20 9.62
C MET A 1 9.35 12.73 8.33
N LEU A 2 10.08 12.62 7.23
CA LEU A 2 9.60 12.96 5.89
C LEU A 2 9.83 11.78 4.93
N GLY A 3 8.83 11.49 4.09
CA GLY A 3 8.94 10.53 3.00
C GLY A 3 9.23 11.23 1.68
N ILE A 4 10.36 10.90 1.06
CA ILE A 4 10.76 11.46 -0.23
C ILE A 4 10.66 10.33 -1.26
N GLN A 5 9.71 10.47 -2.18
CA GLN A 5 9.29 9.40 -3.08
C GLN A 5 9.31 9.89 -4.54
N GLY A 6 9.62 8.98 -5.47
CA GLY A 6 9.77 9.23 -6.89
C GLY A 6 11.13 8.80 -7.44
N PRO A 7 11.25 8.69 -8.77
CA PRO A 7 12.43 8.12 -9.44
C PRO A 7 13.73 8.89 -9.16
N ASN A 8 13.64 10.19 -8.86
CA ASN A 8 14.78 11.05 -8.58
C ASN A 8 15.04 11.27 -7.09
N ALA A 9 14.25 10.67 -6.19
CA ALA A 9 14.29 10.92 -4.75
C ALA A 9 15.71 10.74 -4.18
N LYS A 10 16.30 9.56 -4.35
CA LYS A 10 17.65 9.26 -3.84
C LYS A 10 18.72 10.15 -4.45
N LYS A 11 18.64 10.42 -5.76
CA LYS A 11 19.60 11.29 -6.46
C LYS A 11 19.60 12.70 -5.83
N LYS A 12 18.40 13.24 -5.59
CA LYS A 12 18.24 14.55 -4.95
C LYS A 12 18.76 14.54 -3.51
N ILE A 13 18.42 13.53 -2.71
CA ILE A 13 18.94 13.44 -1.33
C ILE A 13 20.47 13.29 -1.31
N ASN A 14 21.05 12.45 -2.18
CA ASN A 14 22.50 12.28 -2.26
C ASN A 14 23.26 13.58 -2.57
N SER A 15 22.64 14.52 -3.28
CA SER A 15 23.27 15.81 -3.60
C SER A 15 23.49 16.71 -2.38
N ILE A 16 22.72 16.50 -1.31
CA ILE A 16 22.83 17.27 -0.05
C ILE A 16 23.42 16.46 1.10
N THR A 17 23.70 15.17 0.88
CA THR A 17 24.30 14.27 1.88
C THR A 17 25.65 13.69 1.43
N ASN A 18 26.26 14.26 0.38
CA ASN A 18 27.55 13.83 -0.17
C ASN A 18 27.64 12.33 -0.48
N ASN A 19 26.64 11.80 -1.20
CA ASN A 19 26.55 10.38 -1.61
C ASN A 19 26.47 9.35 -0.46
N SER A 20 26.05 9.74 0.74
CA SER A 20 25.92 8.84 1.89
C SER A 20 24.96 7.65 1.66
N LEU A 21 24.00 7.78 0.75
CA LEU A 21 23.02 6.72 0.44
C LEU A 21 23.50 5.75 -0.64
N ALA A 22 24.74 5.87 -1.11
CA ALA A 22 25.35 4.86 -1.97
C ALA A 22 25.23 3.48 -1.31
N ASN A 23 24.77 2.48 -2.06
CA ASN A 23 24.56 1.11 -1.59
C ASN A 23 23.54 0.94 -0.44
N LEU A 24 22.70 1.94 -0.16
CA LEU A 24 21.56 1.71 0.73
C LEU A 24 20.60 0.73 0.05
N GLY A 25 20.53 -0.49 0.59
CA GLY A 25 19.66 -1.55 0.10
C GLY A 25 18.24 -1.45 0.66
N ARG A 26 17.30 -2.14 0.01
CA ARG A 26 15.89 -2.17 0.42
C ARG A 26 15.75 -2.71 1.84
N TYR A 27 14.88 -2.09 2.65
CA TYR A 27 14.66 -2.42 4.06
C TYR A 27 15.91 -2.29 4.94
N ARG A 28 16.89 -1.49 4.50
CA ARG A 28 18.01 -1.07 5.33
C ARG A 28 17.88 0.41 5.68
N HIS A 29 18.64 0.79 6.68
CA HIS A 29 18.81 2.18 7.07
C HIS A 29 20.30 2.54 7.11
N LYS A 30 20.57 3.83 7.06
CA LYS A 30 21.88 4.44 7.31
C LYS A 30 21.70 5.72 8.09
N GLU A 31 22.69 6.03 8.92
CA GLU A 31 22.84 7.36 9.48
C GLU A 31 23.39 8.31 8.43
N ILE A 32 22.82 9.50 8.35
CA ILE A 32 23.26 10.59 7.48
C ILE A 32 23.30 11.88 8.29
N ASN A 33 24.11 12.83 7.84
CA ASN A 33 24.06 14.20 8.35
C ASN A 33 23.24 15.07 7.39
N LEU A 34 22.13 15.62 7.88
CA LEU A 34 21.32 16.60 7.17
C LEU A 34 20.70 17.53 8.21
N GLU A 35 21.34 18.69 8.45
CA GLU A 35 21.04 19.58 9.57
C GLU A 35 21.23 18.92 10.95
N GLY A 36 22.02 17.83 11.03
CA GLY A 36 22.17 16.99 12.21
C GLY A 36 22.02 15.50 11.90
N LEU A 37 22.13 14.66 12.93
CA LEU A 37 21.99 13.20 12.79
C LEU A 37 20.57 12.83 12.37
N CYS A 38 20.47 12.13 11.24
CA CYS A 38 19.23 11.60 10.70
C CYS A 38 19.36 10.10 10.39
N PHE A 39 18.28 9.36 10.52
CA PHE A 39 18.17 7.98 10.03
C PHE A 39 17.44 7.99 8.69
N CYS A 40 18.13 7.52 7.65
CA CYS A 40 17.58 7.39 6.31
C CYS A 40 17.29 5.92 6.00
N CYS A 41 16.02 5.58 5.76
CA CYS A 41 15.54 4.23 5.49
C CYS A 41 15.04 4.12 4.06
N GLN A 42 15.27 2.98 3.40
CA GLN A 42 14.72 2.76 2.06
C GLN A 42 13.36 2.04 2.11
N ASN A 43 12.27 2.83 2.09
CA ASN A 43 10.87 2.38 2.16
C ASN A 43 9.98 2.99 1.06
N TRP A 44 8.85 2.34 0.78
CA TRP A 44 8.10 2.48 -0.48
C TRP A 44 6.58 2.55 -0.29
N ILE A 45 6.05 3.45 0.53
CA ILE A 45 4.59 3.53 0.76
C ILE A 45 3.80 3.96 -0.50
N THR A 46 4.48 4.46 -1.53
CA THR A 46 3.86 4.90 -2.80
C THR A 46 4.03 3.90 -3.94
N GLY A 47 4.76 2.80 -3.73
CA GLY A 47 5.21 1.92 -4.82
C GLY A 47 6.35 2.49 -5.68
N GLU A 48 6.73 3.75 -5.49
CA GLU A 48 7.87 4.42 -6.14
C GLU A 48 9.15 4.38 -5.31
N ASP A 49 10.29 4.59 -5.98
CA ASP A 49 11.59 4.71 -5.28
C ASP A 49 11.58 5.85 -4.29
N GLY A 50 12.44 5.73 -3.29
CA GLY A 50 12.44 6.73 -2.25
C GLY A 50 13.16 6.30 -1.00
N VAL A 51 13.10 7.24 -0.08
CA VAL A 51 13.61 7.10 1.27
C VAL A 51 12.67 7.77 2.26
N GLU A 52 12.77 7.35 3.51
CA GLU A 52 12.19 8.03 4.66
C GLU A 52 13.34 8.56 5.50
N ILE A 53 13.25 9.83 5.90
CA ILE A 53 14.25 10.48 6.74
C ILE A 53 13.60 10.79 8.08
N ILE A 54 14.16 10.21 9.13
CA ILE A 54 13.79 10.43 10.53
C ILE A 54 14.84 11.33 11.15
N PHE A 55 14.41 12.40 11.83
CA PHE A 55 15.25 13.47 12.33
C PHE A 55 14.59 14.11 13.56
N GLN A 56 15.37 14.85 14.37
CA GLN A 56 14.85 15.58 15.51
C GLN A 56 13.94 16.74 15.08
N ASN A 57 12.86 16.98 15.83
CA ASN A 57 11.84 17.98 15.48
C ASN A 57 12.43 19.39 15.29
N SER A 58 13.45 19.75 16.08
CA SER A 58 14.21 21.01 15.95
C SER A 58 14.76 21.28 14.54
N HIS A 59 15.01 20.24 13.74
CA HIS A 59 15.56 20.37 12.39
C HIS A 59 14.48 20.37 11.29
N ALA A 60 13.20 20.25 11.63
CA ALA A 60 12.12 20.03 10.66
C ALA A 60 12.02 21.13 9.60
N ASN A 61 12.04 22.40 10.00
CA ASN A 61 11.94 23.53 9.06
C ASN A 61 13.14 23.60 8.13
N ALA A 62 14.36 23.49 8.68
CA ALA A 62 15.59 23.54 7.89
C ALA A 62 15.65 22.40 6.85
N ILE A 63 15.31 21.17 7.26
CA ILE A 63 15.24 20.02 6.35
C ILE A 63 14.18 20.24 5.29
N TRP A 64 12.98 20.70 5.66
CA TRP A 64 11.90 21.00 4.72
C TRP A 64 12.32 22.01 3.65
N ASP A 65 12.93 23.12 4.07
CA ASP A 65 13.40 24.18 3.16
C ASP A 65 14.49 23.67 2.21
N ASN A 66 15.40 22.83 2.69
CA ASN A 66 16.41 22.20 1.85
C ASN A 66 15.79 21.28 0.79
N LEU A 67 14.78 20.48 1.15
CA LEU A 67 14.05 19.66 0.18
C LEU A 67 13.31 20.50 -0.86
N HIS A 68 12.71 21.61 -0.43
CA HIS A 68 12.06 22.56 -1.33
C HIS A 68 13.04 23.19 -2.33
N LYS A 69 14.23 23.60 -1.87
CA LYS A 69 15.33 24.10 -2.74
C LYS A 69 15.76 23.07 -3.79
N LEU A 70 15.66 21.77 -3.47
CA LEU A 70 15.89 20.69 -4.43
C LEU A 70 14.73 20.45 -5.41
N SER A 71 13.71 21.32 -5.42
CA SER A 71 12.49 21.16 -6.22
C SER A 71 11.79 19.82 -5.93
N ILE A 72 11.76 19.40 -4.67
CA ILE A 72 10.94 18.28 -4.21
C ILE A 72 9.60 18.88 -3.78
N ASN A 73 8.56 18.59 -4.56
CA ASN A 73 7.23 19.16 -4.32
C ASN A 73 6.54 18.44 -3.14
N PRO A 74 5.80 19.19 -2.30
CA PRO A 74 4.99 18.59 -1.25
C PRO A 74 3.88 17.70 -1.85
N CYS A 75 3.54 16.64 -1.14
CA CYS A 75 2.51 15.69 -1.54
C CYS A 75 1.49 15.54 -0.39
N GLY A 76 0.21 15.74 -0.72
CA GLY A 76 -0.89 15.62 0.24
C GLY A 76 -1.28 14.16 0.51
N LEU A 77 -2.06 13.96 1.58
CA LEU A 77 -2.51 12.63 2.01
C LEU A 77 -3.33 11.89 0.94
N GLY A 78 -4.19 12.60 0.20
CA GLY A 78 -5.02 11.98 -0.85
C GLY A 78 -4.19 11.42 -2.01
N ALA A 79 -3.13 12.13 -2.43
CA ALA A 79 -2.22 11.64 -3.45
C ALA A 79 -1.40 10.43 -2.94
N ARG A 80 -0.94 10.47 -1.68
CA ARG A 80 -0.28 9.32 -1.04
C ARG A 80 -1.18 8.09 -0.98
N ASP A 81 -2.45 8.27 -0.60
CA ASP A 81 -3.42 7.18 -0.50
C ASP A 81 -3.78 6.61 -1.88
N LEU A 82 -3.88 7.45 -2.91
CA LEU A 82 -3.98 6.98 -4.28
C LEU A 82 -2.77 6.10 -4.68
N LEU A 83 -1.54 6.59 -4.48
CA LEU A 83 -0.34 5.86 -4.89
C LEU A 83 -0.21 4.51 -4.16
N ARG A 84 -0.55 4.44 -2.87
CA ARG A 84 -0.53 3.17 -2.12
C ARG A 84 -1.58 2.19 -2.63
N ILE A 85 -2.78 2.67 -2.99
CA ILE A 85 -3.83 1.83 -3.58
C ILE A 85 -3.39 1.33 -4.95
N GLU A 86 -2.83 2.19 -5.82
CA GLU A 86 -2.29 1.79 -7.11
C GLU A 86 -1.19 0.72 -6.96
N ALA A 87 -0.31 0.89 -5.99
CA ALA A 87 0.74 -0.07 -5.64
C ALA A 87 0.22 -1.34 -4.94
N GLY A 88 -1.08 -1.43 -4.64
CA GLY A 88 -1.71 -2.57 -3.97
C GLY A 88 -1.21 -2.78 -2.54
N LEU A 89 -0.82 -1.70 -1.85
CA LEU A 89 -0.26 -1.74 -0.50
C LEU A 89 -1.38 -1.66 0.55
N HIS A 90 -1.23 -2.48 1.58
CA HIS A 90 -2.12 -2.54 2.73
C HIS A 90 -2.04 -1.28 3.59
N LEU A 91 -3.17 -0.88 4.16
CA LEU A 91 -3.22 0.09 5.25
C LEU A 91 -3.94 -0.51 6.47
N TYR A 92 -3.36 -0.32 7.66
CA TYR A 92 -4.01 -0.71 8.90
C TYR A 92 -5.28 0.11 9.12
N GLY A 93 -6.34 -0.54 9.57
CA GLY A 93 -7.70 -0.01 9.61
C GLY A 93 -8.52 -0.35 8.36
N HIS A 94 -7.88 -0.74 7.25
CA HIS A 94 -8.55 -1.08 5.99
C HIS A 94 -8.29 -2.55 5.63
N GLU A 95 -7.22 -2.86 4.91
CA GLU A 95 -6.87 -4.25 4.55
C GLU A 95 -6.39 -5.05 5.76
N ILE A 96 -5.78 -4.39 6.74
CA ILE A 96 -5.31 -5.02 7.99
C ILE A 96 -6.17 -4.51 9.14
N THR A 97 -6.80 -5.43 9.84
CA THR A 97 -7.63 -5.20 11.04
C THR A 97 -7.23 -6.21 12.12
N LYS A 98 -7.78 -6.10 13.33
CA LYS A 98 -7.55 -7.09 14.39
C LYS A 98 -8.08 -8.48 14.01
N GLU A 99 -9.06 -8.52 13.12
CA GLU A 99 -9.75 -9.71 12.64
C GLU A 99 -9.16 -10.25 11.33
N SER A 100 -8.17 -9.56 10.74
CA SER A 100 -7.57 -9.97 9.47
C SER A 100 -6.70 -11.20 9.66
N ASN A 101 -7.00 -12.28 8.92
CA ASN A 101 -6.11 -13.42 8.75
C ASN A 101 -4.97 -13.03 7.76
N PRO A 102 -3.68 -13.08 8.15
CA PRO A 102 -2.56 -12.68 7.29
C PRO A 102 -2.45 -13.47 5.98
N TYR A 103 -2.87 -14.75 5.94
CA TYR A 103 -2.86 -15.57 4.73
C TYR A 103 -3.92 -15.09 3.73
N ASN A 104 -5.12 -14.71 4.21
CA ASN A 104 -6.18 -14.15 3.35
C ASN A 104 -5.75 -12.87 2.64
N ILE A 105 -4.90 -12.07 3.30
CA ILE A 105 -4.47 -10.78 2.78
C ILE A 105 -3.08 -10.83 2.13
N GLY A 106 -2.54 -12.03 1.87
CA GLY A 106 -1.27 -12.19 1.15
C GLY A 106 -0.01 -11.82 1.96
N LEU A 107 -0.13 -11.71 3.28
CA LEU A 107 0.96 -11.43 4.22
C LEU A 107 1.55 -12.67 4.88
N GLY A 108 1.08 -13.88 4.54
CA GLY A 108 1.58 -15.13 5.11
C GLY A 108 3.11 -15.29 5.04
N ARG A 109 3.75 -14.79 3.97
CA ARG A 109 5.22 -14.80 3.79
C ARG A 109 6.00 -13.92 4.78
N LEU A 110 5.33 -13.05 5.52
CA LEU A 110 5.94 -12.17 6.52
C LEU A 110 5.86 -12.76 7.93
N LEU A 111 5.15 -13.88 8.10
CA LEU A 111 5.00 -14.53 9.40
C LEU A 111 6.29 -15.25 9.75
N GLU A 112 6.68 -15.13 11.01
CA GLU A 112 7.80 -15.87 11.58
C GLU A 112 7.38 -17.34 11.76
N THR A 113 8.09 -18.26 11.12
CA THR A 113 7.79 -19.70 11.19
C THR A 113 8.93 -20.52 11.77
N SER A 114 10.08 -19.90 12.07
CA SER A 114 11.28 -20.58 12.57
C SER A 114 11.40 -20.56 14.09
N SER A 115 10.82 -19.58 14.77
CA SER A 115 10.82 -19.45 16.23
C SER A 115 9.48 -19.85 16.82
N LYS A 116 9.47 -20.31 18.08
CA LYS A 116 8.25 -20.47 18.89
C LYS A 116 7.98 -19.31 19.85
N ASN A 117 8.92 -18.39 19.98
CA ASN A 117 8.94 -17.37 21.03
C ASN A 117 8.26 -16.08 20.57
N TYR A 118 6.98 -16.16 20.22
CA TYR A 118 6.18 -14.99 19.92
C TYR A 118 4.70 -15.25 20.23
N ILE A 119 3.96 -14.15 20.40
CA ILE A 119 2.53 -14.18 20.74
C ILE A 119 1.74 -14.89 19.62
N ASN A 120 0.83 -15.79 20.00
CA ASN A 120 -0.03 -16.54 19.07
C ASN A 120 0.69 -17.52 18.13
N TYR A 121 1.88 -18.03 18.52
CA TYR A 121 2.61 -19.05 17.75
C TYR A 121 1.73 -20.22 17.29
N GLU A 122 0.95 -20.82 18.20
CA GLU A 122 0.12 -21.98 17.87
C GLU A 122 -0.94 -21.66 16.81
N TYR A 123 -1.59 -20.48 16.93
CA TYR A 123 -2.59 -20.03 15.96
C TYR A 123 -1.98 -19.78 14.58
N ILE A 124 -0.83 -19.10 14.51
CA ILE A 124 -0.15 -18.77 13.25
C ILE A 124 0.36 -20.03 12.53
N ASN A 125 0.76 -21.06 13.27
CA ASN A 125 1.29 -22.31 12.70
C ASN A 125 0.23 -23.39 12.47
N GLY A 126 -0.98 -23.23 12.99
CA GLY A 126 -2.08 -24.17 12.79
C GLY A 126 -2.60 -24.20 11.35
N ASP A 127 -3.29 -25.27 10.96
CA ASP A 127 -3.75 -25.42 9.57
C ASP A 127 -4.96 -24.55 9.24
N LYS A 128 -5.84 -24.30 10.23
CA LYS A 128 -7.06 -23.49 10.05
C LYS A 128 -6.77 -22.07 9.53
N ILE A 129 -5.69 -21.43 9.98
CA ILE A 129 -5.34 -20.08 9.52
C ILE A 129 -4.80 -20.12 8.07
N LYS A 130 -4.13 -21.21 7.67
CA LYS A 130 -3.58 -21.41 6.32
C LYS A 130 -4.67 -21.71 5.30
N GLU A 131 -5.76 -22.37 5.72
CA GLU A 131 -6.97 -22.65 4.93
C GLU A 131 -7.88 -21.42 4.69
N GLY A 132 -7.31 -20.23 4.83
CA GLY A 132 -7.97 -18.95 4.67
C GLY A 132 -9.01 -18.89 3.54
N LYS A 133 -10.22 -18.40 3.87
CA LYS A 133 -11.38 -18.38 2.98
C LYS A 133 -11.50 -17.13 2.11
N ASP A 134 -10.74 -16.09 2.43
CA ASP A 134 -10.82 -14.80 1.74
C ASP A 134 -9.54 -14.51 0.98
N VAL A 135 -9.62 -13.57 0.04
CA VAL A 135 -8.49 -13.05 -0.71
C VAL A 135 -8.66 -11.57 -0.99
N LEU A 136 -7.55 -10.83 -0.94
CA LEU A 136 -7.50 -9.45 -1.44
C LEU A 136 -7.32 -9.41 -2.95
N VAL A 137 -8.15 -8.62 -3.61
CA VAL A 137 -8.14 -8.41 -5.07
C VAL A 137 -8.14 -6.93 -5.40
N GLY A 138 -7.70 -6.61 -6.62
CA GLY A 138 -7.94 -5.31 -7.22
C GLY A 138 -9.23 -5.33 -8.02
N LEU A 139 -9.93 -4.20 -8.07
CA LEU A 139 -11.15 -4.00 -8.82
C LEU A 139 -11.01 -2.76 -9.69
N ILE A 140 -11.22 -2.90 -11.00
CA ILE A 140 -11.34 -1.77 -11.93
C ILE A 140 -12.82 -1.56 -12.19
N ILE A 141 -13.37 -0.45 -11.71
CA ILE A 141 -14.78 -0.11 -11.90
C ILE A 141 -14.97 0.35 -13.35
N LYS A 142 -15.97 -0.19 -14.05
CA LYS A 142 -16.26 0.14 -15.46
C LYS A 142 -17.23 1.30 -15.57
N ASP A 143 -18.13 1.42 -14.60
CA ASP A 143 -19.12 2.49 -14.55
C ASP A 143 -18.61 3.77 -13.91
N ARG A 144 -19.36 4.87 -14.12
CA ARG A 144 -19.16 6.12 -13.40
C ARG A 144 -19.53 5.95 -11.92
N GLY A 145 -18.54 6.10 -11.04
CA GLY A 145 -18.73 6.09 -9.60
C GLY A 145 -17.46 5.69 -8.89
N ILE A 146 -17.43 5.87 -7.57
CA ILE A 146 -16.30 5.46 -6.73
C ILE A 146 -16.85 4.54 -5.66
N ALA A 147 -16.36 3.30 -5.65
CA ALA A 147 -16.56 2.39 -4.55
C ALA A 147 -15.72 2.85 -3.35
N ARG A 148 -16.33 2.85 -2.17
CA ARG A 148 -15.68 3.20 -0.91
C ARG A 148 -15.69 2.01 0.03
N GLU A 149 -14.86 2.11 1.07
CA GLU A 149 -14.81 1.13 2.15
C GLU A 149 -16.21 0.75 2.65
N GLY A 150 -16.41 -0.55 2.88
CA GLY A 150 -17.67 -1.12 3.34
C GLY A 150 -18.70 -1.40 2.24
N ASN A 151 -18.54 -0.86 1.02
CA ASN A 151 -19.42 -1.22 -0.09
C ASN A 151 -19.34 -2.72 -0.39
N GLU A 152 -20.49 -3.32 -0.67
CA GLU A 152 -20.64 -4.76 -0.86
C GLU A 152 -20.35 -5.15 -2.31
N ILE A 153 -19.68 -6.29 -2.48
CA ILE A 153 -19.34 -6.87 -3.77
C ILE A 153 -20.28 -8.05 -4.03
N TYR A 154 -20.89 -8.08 -5.22
CA TYR A 154 -21.92 -9.02 -5.60
C TYR A 154 -21.55 -9.84 -6.85
N ILE A 155 -21.98 -11.09 -6.84
CA ILE A 155 -22.12 -11.96 -8.02
C ILE A 155 -23.49 -12.63 -7.94
N ASN A 156 -24.29 -12.58 -9.02
CA ASN A 156 -25.63 -13.19 -9.09
C ASN A 156 -26.48 -12.90 -7.83
N ASP A 157 -26.55 -11.62 -7.45
CA ASP A 157 -27.26 -11.08 -6.28
C ASP A 157 -26.82 -11.61 -4.91
N LYS A 158 -25.70 -12.35 -4.84
CA LYS A 158 -25.09 -12.80 -3.59
C LYS A 158 -23.91 -11.91 -3.22
N ILE A 159 -23.84 -11.50 -1.96
CA ILE A 159 -22.68 -10.80 -1.40
C ILE A 159 -21.53 -11.79 -1.32
N ILE A 160 -20.41 -11.46 -1.97
CA ILE A 160 -19.20 -12.28 -1.98
C ILE A 160 -18.02 -11.65 -1.24
N GLY A 161 -18.15 -10.37 -0.86
CA GLY A 161 -17.06 -9.62 -0.26
C GLY A 161 -17.41 -8.15 -0.02
N LYS A 162 -16.40 -7.38 0.40
CA LYS A 162 -16.53 -5.94 0.66
C LYS A 162 -15.28 -5.19 0.19
N ILE A 163 -15.48 -3.92 -0.16
CA ILE A 163 -14.43 -2.97 -0.48
C ILE A 163 -13.70 -2.57 0.81
N THR A 164 -12.37 -2.52 0.76
CA THR A 164 -11.52 -2.06 1.88
C THR A 164 -10.94 -0.69 1.61
N SER A 165 -10.50 -0.42 0.37
CA SER A 165 -9.99 0.88 -0.06
C SER A 165 -10.48 1.20 -1.47
N GLY A 166 -10.73 2.47 -1.79
CA GLY A 166 -11.16 2.83 -3.14
C GLY A 166 -11.01 4.31 -3.46
N THR A 167 -10.64 4.62 -4.70
CA THR A 167 -10.36 5.98 -5.17
C THR A 167 -10.41 6.06 -6.70
N HIS A 168 -10.23 7.25 -7.27
CA HIS A 168 -10.03 7.44 -8.71
C HIS A 168 -8.55 7.43 -9.07
N SER A 169 -8.17 6.62 -10.05
CA SER A 169 -6.81 6.60 -10.61
C SER A 169 -6.75 7.38 -11.92
N PRO A 170 -6.02 8.52 -11.96
CA PRO A 170 -5.75 9.24 -13.20
C PRO A 170 -4.91 8.42 -14.19
N ARG A 171 -4.08 7.49 -13.68
CA ARG A 171 -3.23 6.63 -14.49
C ARG A 171 -4.05 5.60 -15.27
N ILE A 172 -4.99 4.95 -14.60
CA ILE A 172 -5.89 3.95 -15.20
C ILE A 172 -7.07 4.62 -15.90
N LYS A 173 -7.31 5.90 -15.61
CA LYS A 173 -8.46 6.68 -16.08
C LYS A 173 -9.78 6.03 -15.66
N SER A 174 -9.79 5.38 -14.49
CA SER A 174 -10.98 4.80 -13.90
C SER A 174 -10.91 4.79 -12.37
N ALA A 175 -12.05 4.57 -11.73
CA ALA A 175 -12.09 4.25 -10.32
C ALA A 175 -11.55 2.84 -10.07
N ILE A 176 -10.74 2.72 -9.03
CA ILE A 176 -10.10 1.49 -8.61
C ILE A 176 -10.39 1.23 -7.14
N ALA A 177 -10.42 -0.04 -6.76
CA ALA A 177 -10.63 -0.42 -5.36
C ALA A 177 -9.87 -1.69 -4.99
N ILE A 178 -9.45 -1.80 -3.74
CA ILE A 178 -9.04 -3.04 -3.12
C ILE A 178 -10.27 -3.63 -2.44
N GLY A 179 -10.52 -4.92 -2.66
CA GLY A 179 -11.63 -5.64 -2.05
C GLY A 179 -11.16 -6.93 -1.40
N LYS A 180 -11.83 -7.32 -0.31
CA LYS A 180 -11.70 -8.64 0.31
C LYS A 180 -12.92 -9.47 -0.05
N LEU A 181 -12.71 -10.60 -0.72
CA LEU A 181 -13.80 -11.48 -1.15
C LEU A 181 -13.47 -12.94 -0.88
N ASN A 182 -14.50 -13.79 -0.87
CA ASN A 182 -14.33 -15.22 -0.70
C ASN A 182 -13.54 -15.81 -1.88
N LYS A 183 -12.45 -16.53 -1.58
CA LYS A 183 -11.47 -17.07 -2.52
C LYS A 183 -12.10 -17.93 -3.62
N LYS A 184 -13.26 -18.56 -3.38
CA LYS A 184 -14.00 -19.33 -4.40
C LYS A 184 -14.46 -18.49 -5.60
N PHE A 185 -14.58 -17.17 -5.44
CA PHE A 185 -14.98 -16.25 -6.50
C PHE A 185 -13.80 -15.53 -7.16
N ASN A 186 -12.56 -15.81 -6.73
CA ASN A 186 -11.35 -15.18 -7.25
C ASN A 186 -10.90 -15.81 -8.58
N ASN A 187 -11.70 -15.60 -9.62
CA ASN A 187 -11.33 -15.96 -10.99
C ASN A 187 -11.14 -14.66 -11.78
N SER A 188 -9.97 -14.50 -12.41
CA SER A 188 -9.56 -13.26 -13.10
C SER A 188 -10.37 -12.91 -14.36
N LYS A 189 -11.51 -13.58 -14.58
CA LYS A 189 -12.45 -13.34 -15.68
C LYS A 189 -13.86 -13.01 -15.19
N ASN A 190 -14.07 -12.93 -13.89
CA ASN A 190 -15.39 -12.62 -13.34
C ASN A 190 -15.59 -11.11 -13.26
N THR A 191 -16.64 -10.65 -13.94
CA THR A 191 -17.24 -9.34 -13.66
C THR A 191 -18.03 -9.44 -12.35
N VAL A 192 -17.94 -8.41 -11.51
CA VAL A 192 -18.71 -8.26 -10.28
C VAL A 192 -19.51 -6.97 -10.29
N LYS A 193 -20.49 -6.87 -9.39
CA LYS A 193 -21.21 -5.63 -9.13
C LYS A 193 -20.87 -5.09 -7.76
N ILE A 194 -20.66 -3.79 -7.63
CA ILE A 194 -20.41 -3.11 -6.37
C ILE A 194 -21.60 -2.23 -6.04
N LYS A 195 -22.23 -2.44 -4.88
CA LYS A 195 -23.36 -1.62 -4.45
C LYS A 195 -22.88 -0.29 -3.89
N VAL A 196 -23.20 0.80 -4.59
CA VAL A 196 -22.87 2.17 -4.21
C VAL A 196 -24.18 2.96 -4.15
N ARG A 197 -24.65 3.23 -2.93
CA ARG A 197 -26.00 3.79 -2.69
C ARG A 197 -27.05 2.90 -3.36
N GLU A 198 -27.91 3.46 -4.20
CA GLU A 198 -28.97 2.77 -4.93
C GLU A 198 -28.52 2.13 -6.26
N LYS A 199 -27.21 2.18 -6.58
CA LYS A 199 -26.68 1.70 -7.87
C LYS A 199 -25.75 0.53 -7.68
N TYR A 200 -25.72 -0.34 -8.69
CA TYR A 200 -24.74 -1.42 -8.82
C TYR A 200 -23.77 -1.06 -9.93
N LEU A 201 -22.51 -0.81 -9.55
CA LEU A 201 -21.44 -0.48 -10.49
C LEU A 201 -20.75 -1.76 -10.94
N GLU A 202 -20.60 -1.96 -12.23
CA GLU A 202 -19.83 -3.06 -12.81
C GLU A 202 -18.33 -2.87 -12.53
N ALA A 203 -17.64 -3.94 -12.16
CA ALA A 203 -16.20 -3.93 -11.95
C ALA A 203 -15.55 -5.25 -12.41
N GLU A 204 -14.30 -5.15 -12.87
CA GLU A 204 -13.46 -6.27 -13.24
C GLU A 204 -12.50 -6.62 -12.10
N ILE A 205 -12.44 -7.90 -11.73
CA ILE A 205 -11.44 -8.40 -10.78
C ILE A 205 -10.08 -8.52 -11.47
N ILE A 206 -9.06 -7.88 -10.90
CA ILE A 206 -7.68 -8.02 -11.31
C ILE A 206 -6.80 -8.53 -10.17
N LYS A 207 -5.65 -9.10 -10.53
CA LYS A 207 -4.58 -9.38 -9.56
C LYS A 207 -3.86 -8.09 -9.21
N LEU A 208 -3.72 -7.80 -7.92
CA LEU A 208 -2.90 -6.69 -7.44
C LEU A 208 -1.41 -6.87 -7.81
N PRO A 209 -0.66 -5.77 -8.04
CA PRO A 209 -1.09 -4.36 -7.95
C PRO A 209 -1.64 -3.80 -9.26
N PHE A 210 -2.26 -2.61 -9.20
CA PHE A 210 -2.68 -1.84 -10.38
C PHE A 210 -1.49 -1.19 -11.09
N TYR A 211 -0.46 -0.87 -10.34
CA TYR A 211 0.77 -0.25 -10.79
C TYR A 211 1.99 -1.01 -10.24
N ARG A 212 2.96 -1.25 -11.12
CA ARG A 212 4.27 -1.78 -10.72
C ARG A 212 5.36 -0.99 -11.43
N ARG A 213 6.22 -0.34 -10.65
CA ARG A 213 7.43 0.31 -11.16
C ARG A 213 8.32 -0.72 -11.86
N LYS A 214 8.82 -0.38 -13.05
CA LYS A 214 9.89 -1.16 -13.71
C LYS A 214 11.16 -1.07 -12.87
N LYS A 215 11.85 -2.19 -12.68
CA LYS A 215 13.10 -2.24 -11.91
C LYS A 215 14.23 -1.60 -12.68
#